data_AF-A0A537TZM0-F1
#
_entry.id   AF-A0A537TZM0-F1
#
_cell.length_a   1.000
_cell.length_b   1.000
_cell.length_c   1.000
_cell.angle_alpha   90.00
_cell.angle_beta   90.00
_cell.angle_gamma   90.00
#
_symmetry.space_group_name_H-M   'P 1'
#
loop_
_entity.id
_entity.type
_entity.pdbx_description
1 polymer ?
#
loop_
_entity_poly.entity_id
_entity_poly.type
_entity_poly.pdbx_seq_one_letter_code
_entity_poly.pdbx_strand_id
1 'polypeptide(L)'
;MLTDAREIGFTPRQRQVVELIANGFSNAEIAGRLGISPRTAKAHSDILRTKLAVSRRRQIPAAFRELTGEDPHALEGLGTQVGVTSRTPS
;
A
#
# COMPACT_ATOMS: atom_id res chain seq x y z
N MET A 1 -21.27 -12.81 -7.72
CA MET A 1 -20.91 -12.70 -6.30
C MET A 1 -19.56 -12.00 -6.21
N LEU A 2 -19.53 -10.66 -6.18
CA LEU A 2 -18.32 -9.92 -5.81
C LEU A 2 -18.37 -9.72 -4.30
N THR A 3 -17.41 -10.32 -3.61
CA THR A 3 -17.26 -10.32 -2.16
C THR A 3 -17.31 -8.89 -1.62
N ASP A 4 -18.24 -8.65 -0.69
CA ASP A 4 -18.38 -7.39 0.02
C ASP A 4 -17.05 -7.00 0.65
N ALA A 5 -16.59 -5.78 0.36
CA ALA A 5 -15.29 -5.31 0.81
C ALA A 5 -15.16 -5.24 2.34
N ARG A 6 -16.28 -5.22 3.08
CA ARG A 6 -16.27 -5.27 4.55
C ARG A 6 -15.82 -6.62 5.11
N GLU A 7 -15.93 -7.69 4.32
CA GLU A 7 -15.48 -9.05 4.65
C GLU A 7 -14.06 -9.34 4.12
N ILE A 8 -13.43 -8.41 3.40
CA ILE A 8 -12.04 -8.56 2.95
C ILE A 8 -11.14 -8.21 4.14
N GLY A 9 -11.00 -9.15 5.07
CA GLY A 9 -10.07 -9.06 6.18
C GLY A 9 -8.64 -8.86 5.69
N PHE A 10 -8.24 -7.60 5.51
CA PHE A 10 -6.86 -7.26 5.21
C PHE A 10 -6.02 -7.69 6.40
N THR A 11 -5.03 -8.55 6.12
CA THR A 11 -4.10 -8.97 7.15
C THR A 11 -3.34 -7.74 7.66
N PRO A 12 -2.90 -7.72 8.93
CA PRO A 12 -2.16 -6.58 9.48
C PRO A 12 -0.97 -6.19 8.59
N ARG A 13 -0.29 -7.18 7.98
CA ARG A 13 0.79 -6.93 7.01
C ARG A 13 0.33 -6.14 5.78
N GLN A 14 -0.86 -6.45 5.25
CA GLN A 14 -1.42 -5.75 4.10
C GLN A 14 -1.77 -4.30 4.45
N ARG A 15 -2.29 -4.05 5.65
CA ARG A 15 -2.58 -2.67 6.12
C ARG A 15 -1.29 -1.86 6.24
N GLN A 16 -0.23 -2.45 6.82
CA GLN A 16 1.07 -1.80 6.88
C GLN A 16 1.63 -1.50 5.49
N VAL A 17 1.46 -2.40 4.50
CA VAL A 17 1.85 -2.10 3.12
C VAL A 17 1.06 -0.92 2.55
N VAL A 18 -0.26 -0.85 2.79
CA VAL A 18 -1.10 0.27 2.33
C VAL A 18 -0.67 1.59 2.96
N GLU A 19 -0.41 1.60 4.28
CA GLU A 19 0.09 2.76 5.02
C GLU A 19 1.42 3.24 4.44
N LEU A 20 2.38 2.34 4.25
CA LEU A 20 3.68 2.72 3.69
C LEU A 20 3.57 3.22 2.24
N ILE A 21 2.63 2.68 1.44
CA ILE A 21 2.32 3.21 0.10
C ILE A 21 1.66 4.59 0.20
N ALA A 22 0.80 4.82 1.19
CA ALA A 22 0.17 6.11 1.45
C ALA A 22 1.23 7.18 1.77
N ASN A 23 2.26 6.81 2.54
CA ASN A 23 3.40 7.65 2.85
C ASN A 23 4.38 7.86 1.67
N GLY A 24 4.17 7.18 0.55
CA GLY A 24 4.99 7.36 -0.65
C GLY A 24 6.24 6.48 -0.71
N PHE A 25 6.41 5.53 0.20
CA PHE A 25 7.55 4.59 0.19
C PHE A 25 7.53 3.69 -1.05
N SER A 26 8.71 3.39 -1.58
CA SER A 26 8.89 2.42 -2.66
C SER A 26 8.84 0.98 -2.14
N ASN A 27 8.57 0.02 -3.01
CA ASN A 27 8.51 -1.41 -2.63
C ASN A 27 9.79 -1.92 -1.95
N ALA A 28 10.94 -1.32 -2.26
CA ALA A 28 12.22 -1.63 -1.60
C ALA A 28 12.29 -1.08 -0.16
N GLU A 29 11.77 0.12 0.07
CA GLU A 29 11.70 0.74 1.40
C GLU A 29 10.63 0.05 2.27
N ILE A 30 9.48 -0.26 1.66
CA ILE A 30 8.42 -1.08 2.26
C ILE A 30 8.99 -2.43 2.69
N ALA A 31 9.77 -3.07 1.81
CA ALA A 31 10.47 -4.32 2.10
C ALA A 31 11.42 -4.19 3.29
N GLY A 32 12.24 -3.13 3.32
CA GLY A 32 13.14 -2.83 4.44
C GLY A 32 12.41 -2.62 5.76
N ARG A 33 11.33 -1.82 5.76
CA ARG A 33 10.52 -1.52 6.95
C ARG A 33 9.76 -2.75 7.46
N LEU A 34 9.27 -3.59 6.55
CA LEU A 34 8.54 -4.81 6.91
C LEU A 34 9.46 -6.01 7.15
N GLY A 35 10.78 -5.89 6.93
CA GLY A 35 11.71 -7.03 7.02
C GLY A 35 11.39 -8.15 6.03
N ILE A 36 10.85 -7.81 4.85
CA ILE A 36 10.53 -8.77 3.77
C ILE A 36 11.36 -8.48 2.53
N SER A 37 11.41 -9.41 1.58
CA SER A 37 12.08 -9.16 0.30
C SER A 37 11.28 -8.16 -0.58
N PRO A 38 11.95 -7.35 -1.42
CA PRO A 38 11.28 -6.44 -2.36
C PRO A 38 10.36 -7.16 -3.35
N ARG A 39 10.69 -8.41 -3.70
CA ARG A 39 9.82 -9.29 -4.49
C ARG A 39 8.50 -9.60 -3.77
N THR A 40 8.57 -9.85 -2.47
CA THR A 40 7.40 -10.11 -1.60
C THR A 40 6.56 -8.85 -1.43
N ALA A 41 7.19 -7.68 -1.22
CA ALA A 41 6.50 -6.39 -1.18
C ALA A 41 5.76 -6.09 -2.50
N LYS A 42 6.37 -6.40 -3.64
CA LYS A 42 5.73 -6.29 -4.97
C LYS A 42 4.52 -7.23 -5.08
N ALA A 43 4.65 -8.49 -4.64
CA ALA A 43 3.55 -9.45 -4.64
C ALA A 43 2.37 -8.97 -3.77
N HIS A 44 2.65 -8.45 -2.57
CA HIS A 44 1.61 -7.86 -1.72
C HIS A 44 0.93 -6.66 -2.38
N SER A 45 1.69 -5.78 -3.04
CA SER A 45 1.15 -4.62 -3.76
C SER A 45 0.26 -5.03 -4.95
N ASP A 46 0.59 -6.12 -5.63
CA ASP A 46 -0.17 -6.65 -6.75
C ASP A 46 -1.50 -7.29 -6.29
N ILE A 47 -1.45 -8.05 -5.19
CA ILE A 47 -2.64 -8.59 -4.51
C ILE A 47 -3.55 -7.44 -4.05
N LEU A 48 -2.97 -6.40 -3.43
CA LEU A 48 -3.71 -5.20 -3.04
C LEU A 48 -4.35 -4.51 -4.25
N ARG A 49 -3.61 -4.34 -5.35
CA ARG A 49 -4.13 -3.80 -6.61
C ARG A 49 -5.34 -4.56 -7.12
N THR A 50 -5.23 -5.89 -7.12
CA THR A 50 -6.28 -6.79 -7.60
C THR A 50 -7.50 -6.75 -6.68
N LYS A 51 -7.29 -6.78 -5.36
CA LYS A 51 -8.37 -6.69 -4.36
C LYS A 51 -9.10 -5.35 -4.40
N LEU A 52 -8.37 -4.26 -4.58
CA LEU A 52 -8.91 -2.90 -4.59
C LEU A 52 -9.36 -2.46 -5.99
N ALA A 53 -9.17 -3.30 -7.01
CA ALA A 53 -9.45 -3.01 -8.42
C ALA A 53 -8.82 -1.69 -8.93
N VAL A 54 -7.64 -1.31 -8.42
CA VAL A 54 -6.98 -0.04 -8.77
C VAL A 54 -5.92 -0.19 -9.85
N SER A 55 -5.84 0.78 -10.76
CA SER A 55 -4.84 0.75 -11.85
C SER A 55 -3.48 1.34 -11.44
N ARG A 56 -3.41 2.13 -10.36
CA ARG A 56 -2.16 2.81 -9.94
C ARG A 56 -1.90 2.59 -8.47
N ARG A 57 -0.64 2.38 -8.09
CA ARG A 57 -0.26 2.19 -6.67
C ARG A 57 -0.68 3.36 -5.78
N ARG A 58 -0.62 4.59 -6.32
CA ARG A 58 -1.05 5.81 -5.60
C ARG A 58 -2.56 5.85 -5.32
N GLN A 59 -3.35 5.03 -5.99
CA GLN A 59 -4.80 4.91 -5.76
C GLN A 59 -5.12 3.84 -4.70
N ILE A 60 -4.16 2.98 -4.31
CA ILE A 60 -4.32 1.98 -3.25
C ILE A 60 -4.80 2.60 -1.93
N PRO A 61 -4.15 3.66 -1.38
CA PRO A 61 -4.58 4.24 -0.11
C PRO A 61 -5.96 4.92 -0.19
N ALA A 62 -6.29 5.54 -1.33
CA ALA A 62 -7.60 6.12 -1.56
C ALA A 62 -8.69 5.03 -1.58
N ALA A 63 -8.49 3.98 -2.37
CA ALA A 63 -9.43 2.87 -2.44
C ALA A 63 -9.56 2.12 -1.11
N PHE A 64 -8.46 1.94 -0.37
CA PHE A 64 -8.49 1.33 0.95
C PHE A 64 -9.38 2.14 1.90
N ARG A 65 -9.16 3.46 1.98
CA ARG A 65 -9.99 4.37 2.79
C ARG A 65 -11.47 4.29 2.40
N GLU A 66 -11.78 4.26 1.11
CA GLU A 66 -13.16 4.15 0.63
C GLU A 66 -13.83 2.82 1.01
N LEU A 67 -13.05 1.74 1.13
CA LEU A 67 -13.56 0.39 1.43
C LEU A 67 -13.62 0.08 2.93
N THR A 68 -12.62 0.49 3.71
CA THR A 68 -12.55 0.22 5.15
C THR A 68 -13.08 1.37 6.01
N GLY A 69 -13.16 2.59 5.47
CA GLY A 69 -13.43 3.79 6.25
C GLY A 69 -12.27 4.20 7.17
N GLU A 70 -11.14 3.50 7.10
CA GLU A 70 -9.96 3.73 7.93
C GLU A 70 -8.97 4.60 7.14
N ASP A 71 -8.61 5.76 7.70
CA ASP A 71 -7.66 6.67 7.07
C ASP A 71 -6.24 6.09 7.16
N PRO A 72 -5.61 5.66 6.03
CA PRO A 72 -4.27 5.09 6.08
C PRO A 72 -3.20 6.12 6.49
N HIS A 73 -3.51 7.41 6.41
CA HIS A 73 -2.66 8.51 6.86
C HIS A 73 -2.80 8.83 8.35
N ALA A 74 -3.89 8.41 9.01
CA ALA A 74 -4.09 8.67 10.44
C ALA A 74 -3.18 7.81 11.34
N LEU A 75 -2.48 6.84 10.76
CA LEU A 75 -1.58 5.93 11.47
C LEU A 75 -0.14 6.49 11.61
N GLU A 76 0.25 7.50 10.83
CA GLU A 76 1.56 8.16 10.92
C GLU A 76 1.43 9.68 11.08
N GLY A 77 1.14 10.13 12.30
CA GLY A 77 1.55 11.45 12.72
C GLY A 77 3.03 11.40 13.10
N LEU A 78 3.93 11.78 12.19
CA LEU A 78 5.30 12.29 12.40
C LEU A 78 6.13 12.08 11.11
N GLY A 79 6.51 13.16 10.43
CA GLY A 79 7.63 13.12 9.48
C GLY A 79 7.37 13.72 8.11
N THR A 80 7.64 15.02 8.00
CA THR A 80 8.08 15.66 6.76
C THR A 80 9.28 14.91 6.14
N GLN A 81 9.53 15.13 4.83
CA GLN A 81 10.62 14.62 3.98
C GLN A 81 10.30 13.29 3.25
N VAL A 82 10.61 13.05 1.97
CA VAL A 82 11.40 13.73 0.93
C VAL A 82 11.09 13.03 -0.40
N GLY A 83 11.19 13.73 -1.53
CA GLY A 83 11.30 13.06 -2.82
C GLY A 83 12.59 12.24 -2.91
N VAL A 84 12.59 11.12 -3.64
CA VAL A 84 13.62 10.73 -4.63
C VAL A 84 13.25 9.42 -5.34
N THR A 85 13.66 9.35 -6.63
CA THR A 85 13.97 8.17 -7.47
C THR A 85 12.87 7.12 -7.73
N SER A 86 12.39 6.95 -8.97
CA SER A 86 13.22 6.33 -10.01
C SER A 86 12.74 6.67 -11.43
N ARG A 87 13.68 7.20 -12.23
CA ARG A 87 13.69 7.07 -13.68
C ARG A 87 13.48 5.61 -14.06
N THR A 88 12.59 5.34 -15.00
CA THR A 88 12.64 4.11 -15.80
C THR A 88 13.20 4.51 -17.16
N PRO A 89 14.43 4.12 -17.53
CA PRO A 89 14.83 4.04 -18.92
C PRO A 89 14.74 2.58 -19.38
N SER A 90 13.96 2.34 -20.43
CA SER A 90 14.23 1.39 -21.51
C SER A 90 13.20 1.59 -22.60
#